data_AF-A0A930XF06-F1
#
_entry.id   AF-A0A930XF06-F1
#
_cell.length_a   1.000
_cell.length_b   1.000
_cell.length_c   1.000
_cell.angle_alpha   90.00
_cell.angle_beta   90.00
_cell.angle_gamma   90.00
#
_symmetry.space_group_name_H-M   'P 1'
#
loop_
_entity.id
_entity.type
_entity.pdbx_description
1 polymer ?
#
loop_
_entity_poly.entity_id
_entity_poly.type
_entity_poly.pdbx_seq_one_letter_code
_entity_poly.pdbx_strand_id
1 'polypeptide(L)'
;MNVQQVQRQQQNLQDFSWSFWYTLPIYPFGRRQTIRREIVKDTIWTFDQLQGIFYVVVPVRMTVVKLSEGGLLVYAPVAPTPECIRMITELVQVHGDVKYIILPTISGLEHKVFVGPFARRFPNASVFVAPGQWSFPINLPLSWLGLPAQRTQVLPQDTKQAPFASDFDYAILGPIELGPGRFAEVAFLHKSSNTLLVTDSIVSIPDEPPAIVQLDPYPLLFHARDKAFDMVQNTVENRRKGWQRIALFAFYFRPSVLEVPKFSDVFRDALKTANRSKQAYFGLYPFQWKADWKRCFDALRSDGRIFVAPILQALILNRAPQATLQWADTIAKWNFQRIIPCHLEAPISATPYQFRQAFAFLEKQPIVRVGILPEEDFQLLRGINQGLQKVGIVPPAQEKV
;
A
#
# COMPACT_ATOMS: atom_id res chain seq x y z
N MET A 1 24.73 26.22 16.03
CA MET A 1 24.65 25.18 14.97
C MET A 1 25.64 25.56 13.86
N ASN A 2 26.52 24.63 13.47
CA ASN A 2 27.60 24.91 12.53
C ASN A 2 27.05 25.10 11.09
N VAL A 3 27.58 26.04 10.30
CA VAL A 3 27.04 26.41 8.97
C VAL A 3 26.98 25.21 8.01
N GLN A 4 27.95 24.29 8.10
CA GLN A 4 27.96 23.04 7.33
C GLN A 4 26.88 22.02 7.76
N GLN A 5 26.49 22.00 9.05
CA GLN A 5 25.38 21.17 9.53
C GLN A 5 24.03 21.73 9.09
N VAL A 6 23.87 23.06 9.07
CA VAL A 6 22.67 23.72 8.56
C VAL A 6 22.54 23.52 7.05
N GLN A 7 23.66 23.59 6.30
CA GLN A 7 23.69 23.30 4.87
C GLN A 7 23.38 21.82 4.54
N ARG A 8 23.92 20.84 5.28
CA ARG A 8 23.55 19.42 5.13
C ARG A 8 22.08 19.15 5.49
N GLN A 9 21.55 19.77 6.55
CA GLN A 9 20.12 19.65 6.89
C GLN A 9 19.21 20.30 5.84
N GLN A 10 19.60 21.44 5.27
CA GLN A 10 18.84 22.09 4.19
C GLN A 10 18.92 21.31 2.87
N GLN A 11 20.08 20.75 2.50
CA GLN A 11 20.22 19.85 1.35
C GLN A 11 19.30 18.63 1.48
N ASN A 12 19.24 18.01 2.67
CA ASN A 12 18.33 16.88 2.92
C ASN A 12 16.84 17.27 2.76
N LEU A 13 16.43 18.49 3.13
CA LEU A 13 15.03 18.91 3.05
C LEU A 13 14.53 19.13 1.62
N GLN A 14 15.38 19.61 0.70
CA GLN A 14 15.02 19.73 -0.71
C GLN A 14 15.00 18.34 -1.40
N ASP A 15 15.80 17.41 -0.90
CA ASP A 15 15.93 16.06 -1.47
C ASP A 15 14.64 15.22 -1.34
N PHE A 16 13.82 15.52 -0.34
CA PHE A 16 12.53 14.87 -0.10
C PHE A 16 11.34 15.58 -0.76
N SER A 17 11.60 16.63 -1.54
CA SER A 17 10.53 17.49 -2.05
C SER A 17 9.63 16.75 -3.06
N TRP A 18 8.32 16.86 -2.84
CA TRP A 18 7.28 16.36 -3.74
C TRP A 18 6.29 17.48 -4.05
N SER A 19 6.48 18.15 -5.19
CA SER A 19 5.69 19.34 -5.55
C SER A 19 4.24 19.05 -5.93
N PHE A 20 3.94 17.82 -6.39
CA PHE A 20 2.59 17.41 -6.80
C PHE A 20 1.74 16.86 -5.65
N TRP A 21 2.08 17.13 -4.39
CA TRP A 21 1.34 16.60 -3.24
C TRP A 21 -0.15 17.00 -3.21
N TYR A 22 -0.51 18.12 -3.85
CA TYR A 22 -1.89 18.61 -3.91
C TYR A 22 -2.80 17.74 -4.79
N THR A 23 -2.26 16.92 -5.70
CA THR A 23 -3.08 16.03 -6.56
C THR A 23 -3.63 14.83 -5.81
N LEU A 24 -2.96 14.42 -4.73
CA LEU A 24 -3.46 13.45 -3.75
C LEU A 24 -2.91 13.85 -2.36
N PRO A 25 -3.63 14.70 -1.61
CA PRO A 25 -3.11 15.36 -0.41
C PRO A 25 -3.14 14.44 0.82
N ILE A 26 -2.33 13.38 0.77
CA ILE A 26 -2.11 12.44 1.86
C ILE A 26 -0.75 12.70 2.51
N TYR A 27 -0.66 12.47 3.82
CA TYR A 27 0.60 12.57 4.56
C TYR A 27 1.66 11.65 3.92
N PRO A 28 2.95 12.03 3.86
CA PRO A 28 3.59 13.25 4.40
C PRO A 28 3.53 14.47 3.47
N PHE A 29 2.53 14.52 2.59
CA PHE A 29 2.29 15.63 1.66
C PHE A 29 3.51 15.88 0.76
N GLY A 30 4.09 17.08 0.84
CA GLY A 30 5.19 17.53 -0.02
C GLY A 30 6.58 17.07 0.41
N ARG A 31 6.72 16.22 1.42
CA ARG A 31 8.02 15.74 1.91
C ARG A 31 8.04 14.22 2.03
N ARG A 32 8.55 13.53 1.01
CA ARG A 32 8.59 12.07 0.94
C ARG A 32 10.04 11.58 0.94
N GLN A 33 10.45 11.01 2.08
CA GLN A 33 11.71 10.27 2.21
C GLN A 33 11.57 8.88 1.60
N THR A 34 12.68 8.35 1.10
CA THR A 34 12.76 7.05 0.44
C THR A 34 13.80 6.17 1.12
N ILE A 35 13.42 4.96 1.52
CA ILE A 35 14.37 3.93 1.94
C ILE A 35 14.54 2.93 0.80
N ARG A 36 15.76 2.84 0.24
CA ARG A 36 16.14 1.77 -0.68
C ARG A 36 16.64 0.55 0.10
N ARG A 37 16.16 -0.65 -0.26
CA ARG A 37 16.74 -1.93 0.19
C ARG A 37 17.03 -2.82 -1.00
N GLU A 38 18.14 -3.54 -0.96
CA GLU A 38 18.42 -4.64 -1.88
C GLU A 38 17.82 -5.93 -1.32
N ILE A 39 16.94 -6.56 -2.10
CA ILE A 39 16.19 -7.76 -1.70
C ILE A 39 16.82 -9.02 -2.29
N VAL A 40 17.25 -8.92 -3.54
CA VAL A 40 18.03 -9.95 -4.22
C VAL A 40 19.26 -9.25 -4.79
N LYS A 41 20.43 -9.73 -4.40
CA LYS A 41 21.72 -9.13 -4.76
C LYS A 41 21.80 -8.87 -6.26
N ASP A 42 22.18 -7.65 -6.62
CA ASP A 42 22.39 -7.16 -7.99
C ASP A 42 21.19 -7.39 -8.93
N THR A 43 19.98 -7.51 -8.38
CA THR A 43 18.81 -7.99 -9.12
C THR A 43 17.48 -7.31 -8.75
N ILE A 44 17.14 -7.22 -7.45
CA ILE A 44 15.85 -6.66 -7.00
C ILE A 44 16.09 -5.67 -5.86
N TRP A 45 15.54 -4.47 -6.00
CA TRP A 45 15.56 -3.42 -4.99
C TRP A 45 14.17 -2.90 -4.71
N THR A 46 13.88 -2.56 -3.46
CA THR A 46 12.64 -1.91 -3.05
C THR A 46 12.90 -0.48 -2.59
N PHE A 47 11.94 0.40 -2.82
CA PHE A 47 11.98 1.80 -2.47
C PHE A 47 10.70 2.13 -1.71
N ASP A 48 10.83 2.28 -0.40
CA ASP A 48 9.71 2.53 0.50
C ASP A 48 9.56 4.03 0.75
N GLN A 49 8.34 4.53 0.57
CA GLN A 49 7.92 5.85 1.03
C GLN A 49 6.74 5.72 1.98
N LEU A 50 6.41 6.81 2.67
CA LEU A 50 5.29 6.85 3.61
C LEU A 50 4.02 7.38 2.94
N GLN A 51 2.87 6.84 3.34
CA GLN A 51 1.56 7.39 3.03
C GLN A 51 0.63 7.31 4.23
N GLY A 52 -0.34 8.22 4.34
CA GLY A 52 -1.36 8.10 5.37
C GLY A 52 -2.37 9.24 5.46
N ILE A 53 -3.43 9.00 6.22
CA ILE A 53 -4.49 9.96 6.54
C ILE A 53 -4.70 9.93 8.06
N PHE A 54 -4.88 11.07 8.72
CA PHE A 54 -5.02 11.16 10.19
C PHE A 54 -3.90 10.45 10.98
N TYR A 55 -2.66 10.54 10.48
CA TYR A 55 -1.49 9.83 11.01
C TYR A 55 -1.60 8.30 11.05
N VAL A 56 -2.62 7.73 10.41
CA VAL A 56 -2.67 6.30 10.10
C VAL A 56 -1.75 6.09 8.91
N VAL A 57 -0.48 5.84 9.20
CA VAL A 57 0.59 5.81 8.21
C VAL A 57 1.06 4.39 7.93
N VAL A 58 1.19 4.05 6.64
CA VAL A 58 1.69 2.77 6.17
C VAL A 58 2.72 3.01 5.06
N PRO A 59 3.70 2.11 4.87
CA PRO A 59 4.60 2.18 3.73
C PRO A 59 3.85 1.95 2.41
N VAL A 60 4.27 2.67 1.37
CA VAL A 60 3.99 2.41 -0.04
C VAL A 60 5.31 2.15 -0.76
N ARG A 61 5.35 1.15 -1.64
CA ARG A 61 6.59 0.59 -2.17
C ARG A 61 6.60 0.50 -3.68
N MET A 62 7.73 0.90 -4.24
CA MET A 62 8.14 0.61 -5.60
C MET A 62 9.18 -0.50 -5.60
N THR A 63 9.13 -1.38 -6.60
CA THR A 63 10.14 -2.42 -6.81
C THR A 63 10.87 -2.20 -8.12
N VAL A 64 12.19 -2.22 -8.10
CA VAL A 64 13.06 -2.11 -9.29
C VAL A 64 13.71 -3.46 -9.50
N VAL A 65 13.64 -3.97 -10.72
CA VAL A 65 14.18 -5.29 -11.10
C VAL A 65 15.10 -5.15 -12.30
N LYS A 66 16.27 -5.78 -12.24
CA LYS A 66 17.20 -5.90 -13.37
C LYS A 66 16.66 -6.88 -14.39
N LEU A 67 16.65 -6.48 -15.66
CA LEU A 67 16.26 -7.31 -16.80
C LEU A 67 17.44 -8.13 -17.31
N SER A 68 17.19 -9.36 -17.80
CA SER A 68 18.24 -10.22 -18.38
C SER A 68 18.83 -9.64 -19.66
N GLU A 69 18.02 -8.92 -20.44
CA GLU A 69 18.43 -8.20 -21.66
C GLU A 69 18.99 -6.79 -21.37
N GLY A 70 19.35 -6.52 -20.12
CA GLY A 70 19.87 -5.24 -19.64
C GLY A 70 18.80 -4.18 -19.41
N GLY A 71 19.11 -3.22 -18.55
CA GLY A 71 18.19 -2.19 -18.09
C GLY A 71 17.32 -2.64 -16.91
N LEU A 72 16.39 -1.77 -16.54
CA LEU A 72 15.57 -1.91 -15.34
C LEU A 72 14.07 -1.88 -15.68
N LEU A 73 13.30 -2.69 -14.97
CA LEU A 73 11.84 -2.56 -14.87
C LEU A 73 11.48 -1.98 -13.49
N VAL A 74 10.59 -1.00 -13.49
CA VAL A 74 10.05 -0.36 -12.29
C VAL A 74 8.59 -0.77 -12.11
N TYR A 75 8.26 -1.43 -11.01
CA TYR A 75 6.91 -1.85 -10.64
C TYR A 75 6.35 -0.95 -9.53
N ALA A 76 5.14 -0.41 -9.75
CA ALA A 76 4.43 0.50 -8.84
C ALA A 76 5.27 1.71 -8.36
N PRO A 77 5.59 2.67 -9.24
CA PRO A 77 6.41 3.83 -8.88
C PRO A 77 5.93 4.59 -7.64
N VAL A 78 6.87 5.00 -6.80
CA VAL A 78 6.66 5.95 -5.69
C VAL A 78 7.01 7.37 -6.15
N ALA A 79 6.84 8.38 -5.29
CA ALA A 79 7.11 9.76 -5.66
C ALA A 79 8.57 9.93 -6.12
N PRO A 80 8.81 10.50 -7.31
CA PRO A 80 10.16 10.73 -7.85
C PRO A 80 10.82 11.95 -7.20
N THR A 81 11.02 11.91 -5.87
CA THR A 81 11.78 12.93 -5.16
C THR A 81 13.24 12.93 -5.65
N PRO A 82 13.98 14.04 -5.52
CA PRO A 82 15.39 14.06 -5.89
C PRO A 82 16.23 12.94 -5.25
N GLU A 83 15.93 12.58 -4.00
CA GLU A 83 16.52 11.43 -3.30
C GLU A 83 16.25 10.11 -4.04
N CYS A 84 14.98 9.81 -4.31
CA CYS A 84 14.54 8.59 -4.98
C CYS A 84 15.20 8.46 -6.37
N ILE A 85 15.21 9.57 -7.13
CA ILE A 85 15.80 9.58 -8.47
C ILE A 85 17.31 9.36 -8.43
N ARG A 86 18.04 9.97 -7.48
CA ARG A 86 19.48 9.72 -7.32
C ARG A 86 19.77 8.23 -7.06
N MET A 87 19.01 7.60 -6.16
CA MET A 87 19.15 6.17 -5.86
C MET A 87 18.84 5.27 -7.06
N ILE A 88 17.92 5.66 -7.95
CA ILE A 88 17.66 4.93 -9.20
C ILE A 88 18.78 5.19 -10.22
N THR A 89 19.29 6.41 -10.32
CA THR A 89 20.41 6.75 -11.22
C THR A 89 21.65 5.92 -10.90
N GLU A 90 21.94 5.64 -9.63
CA GLU A 90 22.99 4.71 -9.23
C GLU A 90 22.79 3.31 -9.82
N LEU A 91 21.55 2.80 -9.84
CA LEU A 91 21.24 1.50 -10.46
C LEU A 91 21.38 1.57 -11.98
N VAL A 92 20.95 2.67 -12.61
CA VAL A 92 21.04 2.89 -14.05
C VAL A 92 22.49 2.87 -14.53
N GLN A 93 23.41 3.48 -13.75
CA GLN A 93 24.84 3.51 -14.07
C GLN A 93 25.47 2.11 -14.16
N VAL A 94 24.94 1.14 -13.41
CA VAL A 94 25.50 -0.22 -13.33
C VAL A 94 24.73 -1.21 -14.21
N HIS A 95 23.41 -1.09 -14.27
CA HIS A 95 22.53 -2.10 -14.86
C HIS A 95 21.85 -1.66 -16.18
N GLY A 96 22.01 -0.40 -16.57
CA GLY A 96 21.40 0.19 -17.75
C GLY A 96 20.09 0.94 -17.46
N ASP A 97 19.58 1.63 -18.47
CA ASP A 97 18.41 2.51 -18.36
C ASP A 97 17.14 1.81 -17.85
N VAL A 98 16.25 2.59 -17.25
CA VAL A 98 14.86 2.17 -17.00
C VAL A 98 14.17 1.97 -18.34
N LYS A 99 13.87 0.71 -18.69
CA LYS A 99 13.17 0.34 -19.94
C LYS A 99 11.66 0.36 -19.76
N TYR A 100 11.17 -0.10 -18.62
CA TYR A 100 9.73 -0.31 -18.39
C TYR A 100 9.27 0.24 -17.04
N ILE A 101 8.11 0.90 -17.03
CA ILE A 101 7.44 1.39 -15.83
C ILE A 101 6.04 0.79 -15.79
N ILE A 102 5.71 0.04 -14.74
CA ILE A 102 4.45 -0.69 -14.60
C ILE A 102 3.55 0.02 -13.59
N LEU A 103 2.34 0.37 -13.99
CA LEU A 103 1.22 0.70 -13.11
C LEU A 103 0.33 -0.55 -12.96
N PRO A 104 0.47 -1.31 -11.86
CA PRO A 104 -0.12 -2.65 -11.76
C PRO A 104 -1.56 -2.64 -11.22
N THR A 105 -2.19 -1.48 -11.04
CA THR A 105 -3.54 -1.37 -10.48
C THR A 105 -4.34 -0.24 -11.12
N ILE A 106 -5.67 -0.32 -11.04
CA ILE A 106 -6.60 0.75 -11.42
C ILE A 106 -7.33 1.37 -10.22
N SER A 107 -7.16 0.84 -9.00
CA SER A 107 -7.93 1.22 -7.80
C SER A 107 -7.18 2.12 -6.82
N GLY A 108 -5.86 1.93 -6.68
CA GLY A 108 -5.05 2.74 -5.77
C GLY A 108 -4.60 4.05 -6.41
N LEU A 109 -5.23 5.17 -6.05
CA LEU A 109 -4.80 6.51 -6.50
C LEU A 109 -3.36 6.80 -6.06
N GLU A 110 -2.97 6.29 -4.90
CA GLU A 110 -1.62 6.33 -4.36
C GLU A 110 -0.58 5.65 -5.25
N HIS A 111 -0.96 4.62 -6.00
CA HIS A 111 -0.06 3.94 -6.95
C HIS A 111 -0.07 4.62 -8.32
N LYS A 112 -1.16 5.31 -8.67
CA LYS A 112 -1.35 5.97 -9.97
C LYS A 112 -0.72 7.36 -10.04
N VAL A 113 -0.84 8.15 -8.96
CA VAL A 113 -0.47 9.58 -8.95
C VAL A 113 1.02 9.83 -9.24
N PHE A 114 1.87 8.85 -8.93
CA PHE A 114 3.32 8.97 -9.14
C PHE A 114 3.79 8.60 -10.54
N VAL A 115 3.01 7.83 -11.30
CA VAL A 115 3.45 7.23 -12.58
C VAL A 115 3.81 8.29 -13.62
N GLY A 116 2.94 9.27 -13.85
CA GLY A 116 3.21 10.34 -14.82
C GLY A 116 4.46 11.14 -14.47
N PRO A 117 4.56 11.73 -13.26
CA PRO A 117 5.75 12.43 -12.79
C PRO A 117 7.03 11.57 -12.82
N PHE A 118 6.94 10.29 -12.45
CA PHE A 118 8.08 9.38 -12.48
C PHE A 118 8.54 9.10 -13.91
N ALA A 119 7.60 8.84 -14.83
CA ALA A 119 7.88 8.63 -16.25
C ALA A 119 8.56 9.85 -16.89
N ARG A 120 8.32 11.08 -16.43
CA ARG A 120 9.04 12.28 -16.93
C ARG A 120 10.52 12.30 -16.57
N ARG A 121 10.93 11.59 -15.51
CA ARG A 121 12.34 11.46 -15.12
C ARG A 121 13.09 10.43 -15.98
N PHE A 122 12.37 9.53 -16.62
CA PHE A 122 12.90 8.48 -17.49
C PHE A 122 12.19 8.53 -18.87
N PRO A 123 12.55 9.50 -19.74
CA PRO A 123 11.82 9.77 -20.98
C PRO A 123 11.86 8.62 -22.00
N ASN A 124 12.90 7.77 -21.94
CA ASN A 124 13.07 6.61 -22.82
C ASN A 124 12.28 5.37 -22.35
N ALA A 125 11.76 5.37 -21.13
CA ALA A 125 11.03 4.22 -20.59
C ALA A 125 9.63 4.11 -21.21
N SER A 126 9.21 2.90 -21.58
CA SER A 126 7.81 2.62 -21.91
C SER A 126 7.00 2.42 -20.63
N VAL A 127 5.79 2.99 -20.59
CA VAL A 127 4.86 2.84 -19.47
C VAL A 127 3.83 1.79 -19.84
N PHE A 128 3.65 0.79 -18.99
CA PHE A 128 2.61 -0.23 -19.10
C PHE A 128 1.61 -0.08 -17.96
N VAL A 129 0.32 -0.07 -18.28
CA VAL A 129 -0.75 0.07 -17.28
C VAL A 129 -1.64 -1.15 -17.25
N ALA A 130 -2.14 -1.49 -16.06
CA ALA A 130 -3.21 -2.47 -15.91
C ALA A 130 -4.42 -2.10 -16.81
N PRO A 131 -5.07 -3.07 -17.47
CA PRO A 131 -6.22 -2.79 -18.33
C PRO A 131 -7.39 -2.22 -17.52
N GLY A 132 -8.20 -1.38 -18.17
CA GLY A 132 -9.38 -0.78 -17.54
C GLY A 132 -9.09 0.43 -16.66
N GLN A 133 -7.97 1.13 -16.87
CA GLN A 133 -7.71 2.42 -16.23
C GLN A 133 -8.89 3.38 -16.39
N TRP A 134 -9.19 4.12 -15.32
CA TRP A 134 -10.32 5.04 -15.28
C TRP A 134 -10.01 6.27 -14.42
N SER A 135 -10.88 7.28 -14.47
CA SER A 135 -10.89 8.42 -13.54
C SER A 135 -12.31 8.83 -13.18
N PHE A 136 -12.44 9.54 -12.06
CA PHE A 136 -13.68 10.06 -11.52
C PHE A 136 -13.64 11.60 -11.45
N PRO A 137 -14.76 12.32 -11.64
CA PRO A 137 -16.11 11.83 -12.01
C PRO A 137 -16.27 11.51 -13.49
N ILE A 138 -15.31 11.92 -14.32
CA ILE A 138 -15.32 11.72 -15.77
C ILE A 138 -14.12 10.85 -16.12
N ASN A 139 -14.31 9.90 -17.03
CA ASN A 139 -13.23 9.04 -17.52
C ASN A 139 -12.37 9.81 -18.54
N LEU A 140 -11.27 10.39 -18.07
CA LEU A 140 -10.37 11.21 -18.87
C LEU A 140 -9.29 10.34 -19.51
N PRO A 141 -8.77 10.74 -20.70
CA PRO A 141 -7.60 10.11 -21.29
C PRO A 141 -6.42 10.10 -20.32
N LEU A 142 -5.66 9.00 -20.28
CA LEU A 142 -4.46 8.88 -19.43
C LEU A 142 -3.43 10.01 -19.66
N SER A 143 -3.37 10.53 -20.88
CA SER A 143 -2.52 11.67 -21.24
C SER A 143 -2.88 12.95 -20.48
N TRP A 144 -4.17 13.17 -20.22
CA TRP A 144 -4.64 14.32 -19.44
C TRP A 144 -4.38 14.12 -17.94
N LEU A 145 -4.25 12.86 -17.50
CA LEU A 145 -3.80 12.49 -16.16
C LEU A 145 -2.25 12.52 -16.03
N GLY A 146 -1.55 12.98 -17.07
CA GLY A 146 -0.11 13.20 -17.06
C GLY A 146 0.74 12.01 -17.49
N LEU A 147 0.13 10.90 -17.94
CA LEU A 147 0.88 9.79 -18.53
C LEU A 147 1.32 10.14 -19.96
N PRO A 148 2.51 9.73 -20.40
CA PRO A 148 3.04 10.13 -21.71
C PRO A 148 2.35 9.37 -22.85
N ALA A 149 1.58 10.08 -23.68
CA ALA A 149 0.67 9.48 -24.68
C ALA A 149 1.36 8.49 -25.64
N GLN A 150 2.51 8.85 -26.22
CA GLN A 150 3.17 8.04 -27.24
C GLN A 150 3.86 6.78 -26.72
N ARG A 151 4.03 6.66 -25.39
CA ARG A 151 4.78 5.55 -24.77
C ARG A 151 4.04 4.91 -23.60
N THR A 152 2.73 5.16 -23.49
CA THR A 152 1.86 4.48 -22.54
C THR A 152 1.08 3.40 -23.27
N GLN A 153 1.20 2.16 -22.81
CA GLN A 153 0.57 0.99 -23.39
C GLN A 153 -0.24 0.26 -22.31
N VAL A 154 -1.32 -0.40 -22.71
CA VAL A 154 -2.03 -1.32 -21.82
C VAL A 154 -1.25 -2.63 -21.79
N LEU A 155 -1.13 -3.25 -20.61
CA LEU A 155 -0.53 -4.58 -20.48
C LEU A 155 -1.27 -5.57 -21.39
N PRO A 156 -0.57 -6.30 -22.29
CA PRO A 156 -1.18 -7.34 -23.10
C PRO A 156 -1.84 -8.41 -22.23
N GLN A 157 -2.92 -9.03 -22.72
CA GLN A 157 -3.53 -10.16 -22.01
C GLN A 157 -2.66 -11.41 -22.05
N ASP A 158 -1.99 -11.65 -23.18
CA ASP A 158 -0.98 -12.70 -23.32
C ASP A 158 0.39 -12.16 -22.88
N THR A 159 0.93 -12.73 -21.81
CA THR A 159 2.21 -12.31 -21.23
C THR A 159 3.36 -12.40 -22.22
N LYS A 160 3.28 -13.31 -23.20
CA LYS A 160 4.32 -13.51 -24.23
C LYS A 160 4.45 -12.33 -25.19
N GLN A 161 3.45 -11.46 -25.26
CA GLN A 161 3.48 -10.26 -26.09
C GLN A 161 4.13 -9.07 -25.37
N ALA A 162 4.37 -9.17 -24.07
CA ALA A 162 5.07 -8.12 -23.33
C ALA A 162 6.57 -8.12 -23.69
N PRO A 163 7.21 -6.96 -23.84
CA PRO A 163 8.62 -6.87 -24.21
C PRO A 163 9.58 -7.35 -23.11
N PHE A 164 9.07 -7.68 -21.93
CA PHE A 164 9.80 -8.21 -20.77
C PHE A 164 9.37 -9.65 -20.43
N ALA A 165 8.76 -10.37 -21.39
CA ALA A 165 8.26 -11.73 -21.20
C ALA A 165 9.39 -12.76 -20.93
N SER A 166 10.63 -12.46 -21.29
CA SER A 166 11.80 -13.28 -20.96
C SER A 166 12.04 -13.33 -19.45
N ASP A 167 11.83 -12.21 -18.75
CA ASP A 167 12.08 -12.07 -17.32
C ASP A 167 10.82 -12.30 -16.45
N PHE A 168 9.63 -12.05 -17.00
CA PHE A 168 8.38 -12.04 -16.22
C PHE A 168 7.26 -12.86 -16.84
N ASP A 169 6.46 -13.45 -15.95
CA ASP A 169 5.05 -13.77 -16.22
C ASP A 169 4.18 -12.85 -15.37
N TYR A 170 2.91 -12.66 -15.74
CA TYR A 170 1.97 -11.90 -14.93
C TYR A 170 0.53 -12.40 -15.09
N ALA A 171 -0.32 -12.07 -14.13
CA ALA A 171 -1.72 -12.45 -14.10
C ALA A 171 -2.56 -11.24 -13.69
N ILE A 172 -3.60 -10.97 -14.46
CA ILE A 172 -4.47 -9.80 -14.30
C ILE A 172 -5.75 -10.23 -13.60
N LEU A 173 -6.05 -9.61 -12.46
CA LEU A 173 -7.34 -9.68 -11.80
C LEU A 173 -8.18 -8.46 -12.20
N GLY A 174 -9.43 -8.71 -12.59
CA GLY A 174 -10.41 -7.66 -12.87
C GLY A 174 -10.51 -7.27 -14.35
N PRO A 175 -11.21 -6.16 -14.66
CA PRO A 175 -11.80 -5.23 -13.70
C PRO A 175 -12.96 -5.86 -12.91
N ILE A 176 -12.98 -5.61 -11.60
CA ILE A 176 -14.12 -5.85 -10.72
C ILE A 176 -14.88 -4.54 -10.61
N GLU A 177 -16.15 -4.53 -11.00
CA GLU A 177 -17.00 -3.35 -10.90
C GLU A 177 -17.39 -3.08 -9.45
N LEU A 178 -17.19 -1.84 -8.99
CA LEU A 178 -17.50 -1.37 -7.64
C LEU A 178 -18.48 -0.18 -7.67
N GLY A 179 -19.25 -0.05 -8.74
CA GLY A 179 -20.17 1.06 -8.95
C GLY A 179 -19.48 2.27 -9.60
N PRO A 180 -19.28 3.40 -8.90
CA PRO A 180 -18.59 4.57 -9.49
C PRO A 180 -17.11 4.31 -9.78
N GLY A 181 -16.55 3.21 -9.29
CA GLY A 181 -15.16 2.84 -9.52
C GLY A 181 -14.97 1.36 -9.81
N ARG A 182 -13.70 0.99 -10.04
CA ARG A 182 -13.29 -0.37 -10.41
C ARG A 182 -12.03 -0.78 -9.69
N PHE A 183 -11.88 -2.08 -9.48
CA PHE A 183 -10.66 -2.67 -8.94
C PHE A 183 -10.03 -3.61 -9.97
N ALA A 184 -8.72 -3.52 -10.11
CA ALA A 184 -7.91 -4.47 -10.86
C ALA A 184 -6.49 -4.44 -10.29
N GLU A 185 -5.84 -5.58 -10.35
CA GLU A 185 -4.47 -5.77 -9.92
C GLU A 185 -3.75 -6.69 -10.90
N VAL A 186 -2.48 -6.44 -11.15
CA VAL A 186 -1.62 -7.32 -11.96
C VAL A 186 -0.44 -7.79 -11.13
N ALA A 187 -0.42 -9.07 -10.79
CA ALA A 187 0.72 -9.69 -10.11
C ALA A 187 1.79 -10.09 -11.12
N PHE A 188 3.06 -9.85 -10.80
CA PHE A 188 4.21 -10.18 -11.65
C PHE A 188 5.08 -11.25 -10.98
N LEU A 189 5.48 -12.29 -11.71
CA LEU A 189 6.48 -13.26 -11.28
C LEU A 189 7.80 -12.93 -11.96
N HIS A 190 8.83 -12.55 -11.20
CA HIS A 190 10.20 -12.51 -11.71
C HIS A 190 10.81 -13.91 -11.71
N LYS A 191 10.93 -14.50 -12.90
CA LYS A 191 11.20 -15.93 -13.12
C LYS A 191 12.50 -16.40 -12.47
N SER A 192 13.60 -15.71 -12.74
CA SER A 192 14.94 -16.14 -12.31
C SER A 192 15.11 -16.13 -10.78
N SER A 193 14.41 -15.24 -10.09
CA SER A 193 14.52 -15.07 -8.63
C SER A 193 13.41 -15.77 -7.83
N ASN A 194 12.44 -16.38 -8.51
CA ASN A 194 11.24 -16.95 -7.90
C ASN A 194 10.52 -15.97 -6.94
N THR A 195 10.39 -14.71 -7.38
CA THR A 195 9.80 -13.61 -6.58
C THR A 195 8.51 -13.12 -7.21
N LEU A 196 7.43 -13.14 -6.43
CA LEU A 196 6.14 -12.60 -6.79
C LEU A 196 6.03 -11.13 -6.33
N LEU A 197 5.66 -10.25 -7.24
CA LEU A 197 5.31 -8.86 -6.97
C LEU A 197 3.78 -8.75 -6.98
N VAL A 198 3.23 -8.15 -5.93
CA VAL A 198 1.80 -7.91 -5.78
C VAL A 198 1.56 -6.49 -5.31
N THR A 199 0.37 -5.97 -5.54
CA THR A 199 0.01 -4.60 -5.15
C THR A 199 -0.68 -4.63 -3.79
N ASP A 200 -2.01 -4.77 -3.77
CA ASP A 200 -2.82 -4.63 -2.55
C ASP A 200 -3.42 -5.97 -2.09
N SER A 201 -3.48 -6.95 -2.98
CA SER A 201 -4.19 -8.21 -2.77
C SER A 201 -3.62 -9.07 -1.64
N ILE A 202 -2.32 -8.95 -1.35
CA ILE A 202 -1.66 -9.66 -0.24
C ILE A 202 -0.85 -8.70 0.60
N VAL A 203 -0.97 -8.86 1.90
CA VAL A 203 -0.19 -8.14 2.91
C VAL A 203 0.31 -9.08 3.99
N SER A 204 1.36 -8.66 4.69
CA SER A 204 1.72 -9.16 6.02
C SER A 204 2.07 -7.97 6.92
N ILE A 205 1.73 -8.07 8.20
CA ILE A 205 1.97 -7.00 9.18
C ILE A 205 3.19 -7.37 10.02
N PRO A 206 4.27 -6.55 10.00
CA PRO A 206 5.38 -6.75 10.93
C PRO A 206 4.96 -6.43 12.36
N ASP A 207 5.58 -7.12 13.32
CA ASP A 207 5.37 -6.81 14.74
C ASP A 207 5.96 -5.44 15.10
N GLU A 208 7.13 -5.13 14.54
CA GLU A 208 7.77 -3.82 14.68
C GLU A 208 7.30 -2.82 13.62
N PRO A 209 7.27 -1.51 13.94
CA PRO A 209 7.02 -0.49 12.94
C PRO A 209 8.02 -0.59 11.77
N PRO A 210 7.56 -0.56 10.50
CA PRO A 210 8.46 -0.55 9.34
C PRO A 210 9.45 0.62 9.42
N ALA A 211 10.69 0.42 8.96
CA ALA A 211 11.75 1.43 9.14
C ALA A 211 11.38 2.83 8.60
N ILE A 212 10.63 2.91 7.50
CA ILE A 212 10.19 4.21 6.94
C ILE A 212 9.23 4.95 7.88
N VAL A 213 8.40 4.21 8.63
CA VAL A 213 7.49 4.76 9.65
C VAL A 213 8.27 5.24 10.88
N GLN A 214 9.46 4.71 11.12
CA GLN A 214 10.29 5.08 12.28
C GLN A 214 11.12 6.35 12.08
N LEU A 215 11.27 6.84 10.83
CA LEU A 215 12.06 8.05 10.54
C LEU A 215 11.47 9.31 11.19
N ASP A 216 10.14 9.44 11.17
CA ASP A 216 9.38 10.42 11.97
C ASP A 216 8.50 9.64 12.95
N PRO A 217 8.85 9.56 14.26
CA PRO A 217 8.07 8.80 15.22
C PRO A 217 6.75 9.47 15.61
N TYR A 218 6.49 10.71 15.18
CA TYR A 218 5.32 11.46 15.64
C TYR A 218 3.98 10.74 15.38
N PRO A 219 3.69 10.18 14.18
CA PRO A 219 2.48 9.39 13.96
C PRO A 219 2.34 8.19 14.91
N LEU A 220 3.44 7.49 15.19
CA LEU A 220 3.47 6.37 16.13
C LEU A 220 3.10 6.84 17.54
N LEU A 221 3.75 7.89 18.03
CA LEU A 221 3.49 8.43 19.38
C LEU A 221 2.09 9.04 19.51
N PHE A 222 1.55 9.59 18.42
CA PHE A 222 0.18 10.10 18.38
C PHE A 222 -0.83 8.96 18.59
N HIS A 223 -0.68 7.83 17.89
CA HIS A 223 -1.57 6.68 18.01
C HIS A 223 -1.33 5.83 19.27
N ALA A 224 -0.19 6.00 19.94
CA ALA A 224 0.12 5.33 21.22
C ALA A 224 -0.61 5.93 22.44
N ARG A 225 -1.19 7.13 22.31
CA ARG A 225 -1.95 7.82 23.38
C ARG A 225 -3.18 7.01 23.80
N ASP A 226 -3.52 7.03 25.08
CA ASP A 226 -4.82 6.51 25.55
C ASP A 226 -5.84 7.65 25.70
N LYS A 227 -5.35 8.88 25.97
CA LYS A 227 -6.15 10.11 26.10
C LYS A 227 -5.50 11.28 25.36
N ALA A 228 -6.30 12.31 25.07
CA ALA A 228 -5.87 13.49 24.31
C ALA A 228 -4.70 14.28 24.93
N PHE A 229 -4.60 14.24 26.26
CA PHE A 229 -3.61 14.99 27.05
C PHE A 229 -2.42 14.14 27.51
N ASP A 230 -2.32 12.89 27.05
CA ASP A 230 -1.19 12.02 27.39
C ASP A 230 0.11 12.52 26.74
N MET A 231 1.17 12.62 27.55
CA MET A 231 2.53 12.84 27.08
C MET A 231 3.22 11.49 26.88
N VAL A 232 3.16 10.96 25.65
CA VAL A 232 3.79 9.69 25.31
C VAL A 232 5.29 9.88 25.08
N GLN A 233 6.10 9.22 25.92
CA GLN A 233 7.56 9.21 25.75
C GLN A 233 7.98 8.41 24.52
N ASN A 234 9.04 8.85 23.87
CA ASN A 234 9.58 8.21 22.67
C ASN A 234 10.42 6.96 23.01
N THR A 235 9.75 5.87 23.38
CA THR A 235 10.39 4.56 23.65
C THR A 235 10.04 3.54 22.55
N VAL A 236 10.78 2.43 22.49
CA VAL A 236 10.53 1.34 21.54
C VAL A 236 9.13 0.76 21.75
N GLU A 237 8.73 0.57 23.00
CA GLU A 237 7.43 0.02 23.38
C GLU A 237 6.28 0.93 22.94
N ASN A 238 6.41 2.24 23.13
CA ASN A 238 5.39 3.20 22.71
C ASN A 238 5.30 3.33 21.19
N ARG A 239 6.43 3.27 20.48
CA ARG A 239 6.43 3.19 19.01
C ARG A 239 5.70 1.95 18.52
N ARG A 240 5.98 0.79 19.12
CA ARG A 240 5.30 -0.48 18.79
C ARG A 240 3.80 -0.39 19.10
N LYS A 241 3.41 0.12 20.27
CA LYS A 241 2.00 0.35 20.64
C LYS A 241 1.28 1.22 19.59
N GLY A 242 1.90 2.33 19.19
CA GLY A 242 1.39 3.21 18.15
C GLY A 242 1.23 2.52 16.81
N TRP A 243 2.24 1.75 16.40
CA TRP A 243 2.22 0.97 15.16
C TRP A 243 1.08 -0.04 15.13
N GLN A 244 0.93 -0.83 16.19
CA GLN A 244 -0.10 -1.87 16.27
C GLN A 244 -1.50 -1.26 16.16
N ARG A 245 -1.72 -0.10 16.78
CA ARG A 245 -2.97 0.67 16.67
C ARG A 245 -3.20 1.27 15.28
N ILE A 246 -2.14 1.78 14.64
CA ILE A 246 -2.18 2.24 13.25
C ILE A 246 -2.56 1.09 12.31
N ALA A 247 -2.00 -0.11 12.50
CA ALA A 247 -2.33 -1.28 11.71
C ALA A 247 -3.81 -1.64 11.86
N LEU A 248 -4.33 -1.73 13.09
CA LEU A 248 -5.76 -1.97 13.32
C LEU A 248 -6.65 -0.93 12.62
N PHE A 249 -6.28 0.35 12.69
CA PHE A 249 -7.01 1.41 12.00
C PHE A 249 -6.93 1.27 10.48
N ALA A 250 -5.75 1.01 9.92
CA ALA A 250 -5.53 0.88 8.48
C ALA A 250 -6.36 -0.26 7.87
N PHE A 251 -6.56 -1.36 8.62
CA PHE A 251 -7.24 -2.55 8.11
C PHE A 251 -8.74 -2.60 8.37
N TYR A 252 -9.24 -1.95 9.43
CA TYR A 252 -10.66 -1.99 9.80
C TYR A 252 -11.37 -0.64 9.70
N PHE A 253 -10.64 0.47 9.53
CA PHE A 253 -11.05 1.87 9.78
C PHE A 253 -11.45 2.13 11.23
N ARG A 254 -12.33 1.30 11.78
CA ARG A 254 -12.70 1.26 13.19
C ARG A 254 -12.84 -0.21 13.63
N PRO A 255 -11.80 -0.80 14.25
CA PRO A 255 -11.93 -2.13 14.85
C PRO A 255 -12.92 -2.10 16.02
N SER A 256 -13.39 -3.27 16.47
CA SER A 256 -14.36 -3.40 17.59
C SER A 256 -13.85 -2.82 18.92
N VAL A 257 -12.52 -2.70 19.03
CA VAL A 257 -11.77 -2.18 20.17
C VAL A 257 -11.53 -0.67 20.12
N LEU A 258 -11.96 0.01 19.05
CA LEU A 258 -11.86 1.47 18.92
C LEU A 258 -13.24 2.12 19.08
N GLU A 259 -13.42 2.82 20.19
CA GLU A 259 -14.58 3.66 20.44
C GLU A 259 -14.33 5.09 19.96
N VAL A 260 -15.39 5.74 19.48
CA VAL A 260 -15.38 7.14 19.09
C VAL A 260 -16.16 7.92 20.17
N PRO A 261 -15.48 8.71 21.00
CA PRO A 261 -16.13 9.53 22.02
C PRO A 261 -17.10 10.55 21.43
N LYS A 262 -18.02 11.08 22.24
CA LYS A 262 -18.89 12.18 21.82
C LYS A 262 -18.03 13.41 21.52
N PHE A 263 -18.38 14.17 20.48
CA PHE A 263 -17.64 15.39 20.12
C PHE A 263 -17.49 16.37 21.29
N SER A 264 -18.51 16.50 22.16
CA SER A 264 -18.44 17.33 23.36
C SER A 264 -17.28 16.96 24.29
N ASP A 265 -17.00 15.66 24.41
CA ASP A 265 -15.94 15.14 25.27
C ASP A 265 -14.57 15.36 24.60
N VAL A 266 -14.49 15.16 23.28
CA VAL A 266 -13.27 15.46 22.49
C VAL A 266 -12.88 16.93 22.60
N PHE A 267 -13.82 17.86 22.46
CA PHE A 267 -13.54 19.30 22.62
C PHE A 267 -13.14 19.65 24.06
N ARG A 268 -13.81 19.07 25.06
CA ARG A 268 -13.48 19.28 26.47
C ARG A 268 -12.07 18.80 26.79
N ASP A 269 -11.65 17.66 26.26
CA ASP A 269 -10.32 17.11 26.49
C ASP A 269 -9.24 17.84 25.68
N ALA A 270 -9.56 18.36 24.50
CA ALA A 270 -8.66 19.25 23.76
C ALA A 270 -8.32 20.54 24.54
N LEU A 271 -9.24 21.02 25.39
CA LEU A 271 -8.94 22.15 26.30
C LEU A 271 -7.97 21.78 27.43
N LYS A 272 -7.76 20.49 27.72
CA LYS A 272 -6.84 20.04 28.78
C LYS A 272 -5.42 19.76 28.28
N THR A 273 -5.23 19.64 26.96
CA THR A 273 -3.91 19.31 26.41
C THR A 273 -2.95 20.50 26.43
N ALA A 274 -1.67 20.20 26.69
CA ALA A 274 -0.58 21.18 26.62
C ALA A 274 -0.17 21.52 25.17
N ASN A 275 -0.43 20.63 24.20
CA ASN A 275 -0.04 20.83 22.79
C ASN A 275 -1.27 20.96 21.89
N ARG A 276 -1.58 22.19 21.47
CA ARG A 276 -2.65 22.53 20.53
C ARG A 276 -2.14 23.02 19.18
N SER A 277 -0.94 22.59 18.79
CA SER A 277 -0.40 22.92 17.47
C SER A 277 -1.24 22.31 16.35
N LYS A 278 -1.08 22.83 15.11
CA LYS A 278 -1.70 22.25 13.91
C LYS A 278 -1.30 20.77 13.71
N GLN A 279 -0.06 20.41 14.04
CA GLN A 279 0.43 19.02 13.99
C GLN A 279 -0.25 18.12 15.03
N ALA A 280 -0.70 18.67 16.16
CA ALA A 280 -1.49 17.97 17.17
C ALA A 280 -3.00 18.08 16.92
N TYR A 281 -3.43 18.49 15.72
CA TYR A 281 -4.83 18.73 15.38
C TYR A 281 -5.55 19.63 16.40
N PHE A 282 -4.87 20.67 16.88
CA PHE A 282 -5.38 21.59 17.90
C PHE A 282 -5.77 20.91 19.23
N GLY A 283 -5.21 19.73 19.49
CA GLY A 283 -5.50 18.92 20.68
C GLY A 283 -6.65 17.93 20.50
N LEU A 284 -7.28 17.88 19.33
CA LEU A 284 -8.37 16.95 19.05
C LEU A 284 -7.81 15.52 18.93
N TYR A 285 -8.37 14.61 19.71
CA TYR A 285 -8.02 13.20 19.72
C TYR A 285 -9.29 12.35 19.88
N PRO A 286 -9.95 11.96 18.77
CA PRO A 286 -11.26 11.31 18.80
C PRO A 286 -11.16 9.78 18.91
N PHE A 287 -10.21 9.26 19.68
CA PHE A 287 -9.94 7.83 19.78
C PHE A 287 -9.94 7.37 21.23
N GLN A 288 -10.68 6.30 21.51
CA GLN A 288 -10.69 5.64 22.80
C GLN A 288 -10.53 4.13 22.60
N TRP A 289 -9.39 3.59 23.05
CA TRP A 289 -9.05 2.17 22.88
C TRP A 289 -9.51 1.34 24.07
N LYS A 290 -10.21 0.22 23.82
CA LYS A 290 -10.54 -0.78 24.84
C LYS A 290 -9.29 -1.54 25.27
N ALA A 291 -9.25 -2.02 26.51
CA ALA A 291 -8.07 -2.67 27.10
C ALA A 291 -7.57 -3.90 26.32
N ASP A 292 -8.46 -4.62 25.63
CA ASP A 292 -8.15 -5.83 24.87
C ASP A 292 -7.70 -5.58 23.41
N TRP A 293 -7.41 -4.33 23.04
CA TRP A 293 -6.96 -3.96 21.69
C TRP A 293 -5.75 -4.78 21.19
N LYS A 294 -4.86 -5.19 22.10
CA LYS A 294 -3.67 -5.99 21.74
C LYS A 294 -4.05 -7.37 21.22
N ARG A 295 -5.06 -8.02 21.81
CA ARG A 295 -5.59 -9.31 21.32
C ARG A 295 -6.14 -9.18 19.90
N CYS A 296 -6.82 -8.08 19.59
CA CYS A 296 -7.30 -7.76 18.24
C CYS A 296 -6.12 -7.60 17.25
N PHE A 297 -5.04 -6.92 17.64
CA PHE A 297 -3.83 -6.83 16.82
C PHE A 297 -3.19 -8.20 16.60
N ASP A 298 -3.04 -9.00 17.65
CA ASP A 298 -2.45 -10.33 17.57
C ASP A 298 -3.26 -11.26 16.65
N ALA A 299 -4.58 -11.14 16.65
CA ALA A 299 -5.47 -11.88 15.74
C ALA A 299 -5.38 -11.40 14.28
N LEU A 300 -5.26 -10.09 14.05
CA LEU A 300 -5.06 -9.52 12.72
C LEU A 300 -3.71 -9.94 12.13
N ARG A 301 -2.62 -9.77 12.89
CA ARG A 301 -1.25 -10.10 12.48
C ARG A 301 -1.05 -11.61 12.35
N SER A 302 -1.53 -12.38 13.34
CA SER A 302 -1.44 -13.84 13.43
C SER A 302 -0.05 -14.39 13.02
N ASP A 303 0.96 -13.96 13.77
CA ASP A 303 2.36 -14.26 13.55
C ASP A 303 2.96 -13.87 12.19
N GLY A 304 2.48 -12.77 11.60
CA GLY A 304 3.02 -12.26 10.33
C GLY A 304 2.61 -13.11 9.12
N ARG A 305 1.54 -13.90 9.25
CA ARG A 305 0.97 -14.62 8.11
C ARG A 305 0.56 -13.65 7.01
N ILE A 306 0.55 -14.14 5.78
CA ILE A 306 -0.04 -13.40 4.67
C ILE A 306 -1.56 -13.48 4.69
N PHE A 307 -2.22 -12.42 4.21
CA PHE A 307 -3.66 -12.38 4.01
C PHE A 307 -4.10 -11.28 3.07
N VAL A 308 -5.35 -11.38 2.63
CA VAL A 308 -6.08 -10.30 1.96
C VAL A 308 -6.62 -9.33 3.01
N ALA A 309 -6.38 -8.03 2.87
CA ALA A 309 -6.90 -7.01 3.81
C ALA A 309 -8.43 -7.10 4.02
N PRO A 310 -8.99 -6.91 5.24
CA PRO A 310 -10.43 -6.96 5.50
C PRO A 310 -11.26 -6.08 4.57
N ILE A 311 -10.76 -4.89 4.26
CA ILE A 311 -11.41 -3.95 3.33
C ILE A 311 -11.59 -4.60 1.96
N LEU A 312 -10.57 -5.28 1.43
CA LEU A 312 -10.66 -6.01 0.16
C LEU A 312 -11.62 -7.20 0.28
N GLN A 313 -11.56 -7.95 1.39
CA GLN A 313 -12.46 -9.09 1.61
C GLN A 313 -13.94 -8.68 1.62
N ALA A 314 -14.26 -7.59 2.31
CA ALA A 314 -15.64 -7.19 2.59
C ALA A 314 -16.24 -6.27 1.52
N LEU A 315 -15.43 -5.46 0.85
CA LEU A 315 -15.92 -4.40 -0.04
C LEU A 315 -15.57 -4.59 -1.52
N ILE A 316 -14.60 -5.46 -1.84
CA ILE A 316 -14.05 -5.56 -3.20
C ILE A 316 -14.13 -6.97 -3.76
N LEU A 317 -13.33 -7.91 -3.24
CA LEU A 317 -13.13 -9.22 -3.85
C LEU A 317 -14.36 -10.13 -3.73
N ASN A 318 -15.24 -9.86 -2.76
CA ASN A 318 -16.54 -10.52 -2.65
C ASN A 318 -17.55 -10.11 -3.74
N ARG A 319 -17.20 -9.21 -4.67
CA ARG A 319 -18.01 -8.90 -5.87
C ARG A 319 -17.70 -9.82 -7.04
N ALA A 320 -16.55 -10.48 -7.02
CA ALA A 320 -16.13 -11.40 -8.08
C ALA A 320 -15.36 -12.59 -7.49
N PRO A 321 -15.98 -13.39 -6.59
CA PRO A 321 -15.32 -14.48 -5.89
C PRO A 321 -14.71 -15.50 -6.85
N GLN A 322 -15.48 -15.94 -7.86
CA GLN A 322 -15.01 -16.90 -8.88
C GLN A 322 -13.78 -16.39 -9.65
N ALA A 323 -13.83 -15.15 -10.17
CA ALA A 323 -12.72 -14.57 -10.92
C ALA A 323 -11.49 -14.36 -10.03
N THR A 324 -11.70 -13.95 -8.78
CA THR A 324 -10.61 -13.78 -7.80
C THR A 324 -9.94 -15.11 -7.47
N LEU A 325 -10.71 -16.17 -7.22
CA LEU A 325 -10.17 -17.50 -6.94
C LEU A 325 -9.44 -18.08 -8.16
N GLN A 326 -9.98 -17.92 -9.37
CA GLN A 326 -9.31 -18.35 -10.61
C GLN A 326 -7.97 -17.63 -10.84
N TRP A 327 -7.92 -16.32 -10.55
CA TRP A 327 -6.69 -15.54 -10.61
C TRP A 327 -5.68 -16.05 -9.55
N ALA A 328 -6.14 -16.26 -8.32
CA ALA A 328 -5.30 -16.79 -7.26
C ALA A 328 -4.79 -18.21 -7.58
N ASP A 329 -5.62 -19.07 -8.16
CA ASP A 329 -5.26 -20.41 -8.65
C ASP A 329 -4.22 -20.35 -9.77
N THR A 330 -4.31 -19.35 -10.65
CA THR A 330 -3.35 -19.15 -11.73
C THR A 330 -1.98 -18.79 -11.16
N ILE A 331 -1.93 -17.84 -10.21
CA ILE A 331 -0.68 -17.45 -9.53
C ILE A 331 -0.12 -18.63 -8.73
N ALA A 332 -0.98 -19.41 -8.08
CA ALA A 332 -0.56 -20.54 -7.25
C ALA A 332 0.11 -21.68 -8.04
N LYS A 333 -0.02 -21.70 -9.37
CA LYS A 333 0.71 -22.62 -10.27
C LYS A 333 2.16 -22.21 -10.51
N TRP A 334 2.52 -20.97 -10.23
CA TRP A 334 3.89 -20.48 -10.39
C TRP A 334 4.79 -20.94 -9.25
N ASN A 335 6.09 -21.03 -9.52
CA ASN A 335 7.09 -21.36 -8.51
C ASN A 335 7.71 -20.08 -7.93
N PHE A 336 7.15 -19.59 -6.82
CA PHE A 336 7.76 -18.50 -6.05
C PHE A 336 7.96 -18.90 -4.60
N GLN A 337 8.96 -18.28 -3.96
CA GLN A 337 9.26 -18.47 -2.52
C GLN A 337 9.32 -17.14 -1.76
N ARG A 338 9.19 -16.04 -2.50
CA ARG A 338 9.26 -14.67 -2.00
C ARG A 338 8.11 -13.86 -2.57
N ILE A 339 7.44 -13.09 -1.72
CA ILE A 339 6.44 -12.10 -2.13
C ILE A 339 6.93 -10.71 -1.73
N ILE A 340 6.80 -9.74 -2.64
CA ILE A 340 7.04 -8.32 -2.39
C ILE A 340 5.73 -7.58 -2.66
N PRO A 341 4.93 -7.29 -1.62
CA PRO A 341 3.75 -6.44 -1.75
C PRO A 341 4.13 -4.95 -1.80
N CYS A 342 3.26 -4.13 -2.38
CA CYS A 342 3.43 -2.68 -2.37
C CYS A 342 3.22 -2.04 -0.99
N HIS A 343 2.70 -2.80 -0.02
CA HIS A 343 2.42 -2.32 1.34
C HIS A 343 3.01 -3.24 2.41
N LEU A 344 3.36 -2.63 3.54
CA LEU A 344 3.79 -3.27 4.79
C LEU A 344 5.06 -4.12 4.64
N GLU A 345 5.05 -5.35 5.17
CA GLU A 345 6.22 -6.22 5.23
C GLU A 345 6.69 -6.61 3.83
N ALA A 346 7.99 -6.45 3.58
CA ALA A 346 8.65 -7.03 2.42
C ALA A 346 10.17 -7.15 2.68
N PRO A 347 10.81 -8.23 2.23
CA PRO A 347 10.22 -9.36 1.51
C PRO A 347 9.51 -10.34 2.46
N ILE A 348 8.49 -11.04 1.96
CA ILE A 348 7.79 -12.09 2.70
C ILE A 348 8.21 -13.45 2.17
N SER A 349 8.61 -14.37 3.07
CA SER A 349 8.81 -15.78 2.69
C SER A 349 7.46 -16.50 2.72
N ALA A 350 6.97 -16.88 1.54
CA ALA A 350 5.71 -17.57 1.39
C ALA A 350 5.68 -18.42 0.11
N THR A 351 4.98 -19.55 0.20
CA THR A 351 4.78 -20.50 -0.89
C THR A 351 3.52 -20.18 -1.71
N PRO A 352 3.40 -20.75 -2.93
CA PRO A 352 2.18 -20.62 -3.73
C PRO A 352 0.94 -21.19 -3.03
N TYR A 353 1.12 -22.24 -2.23
CA TYR A 353 0.06 -22.79 -1.40
C TYR A 353 -0.43 -21.78 -0.35
N GLN A 354 0.49 -21.18 0.43
CA GLN A 354 0.12 -20.16 1.41
C GLN A 354 -0.54 -18.95 0.76
N PHE A 355 -0.06 -18.53 -0.43
CA PHE A 355 -0.68 -17.46 -1.21
C PHE A 355 -2.13 -17.80 -1.55
N ARG A 356 -2.41 -18.99 -2.07
CA ARG A 356 -3.77 -19.39 -2.43
C ARG A 356 -4.70 -19.50 -1.21
N GLN A 357 -4.17 -19.96 -0.08
CA GLN A 357 -4.94 -20.07 1.18
C GLN A 357 -5.42 -18.70 1.69
N ALA A 358 -4.69 -17.61 1.43
CA ALA A 358 -5.13 -16.26 1.80
C ALA A 358 -6.47 -15.85 1.16
N PHE A 359 -6.88 -16.50 0.07
CA PHE A 359 -8.14 -16.24 -0.64
C PHE A 359 -9.29 -17.18 -0.25
N ALA A 360 -9.07 -18.14 0.66
CA ALA A 360 -10.08 -19.11 1.08
C ALA A 360 -11.33 -18.49 1.74
N PHE A 361 -11.27 -17.21 2.14
CA PHE A 361 -12.44 -16.48 2.66
C PHE A 361 -13.59 -16.35 1.64
N LEU A 362 -13.32 -16.55 0.35
CA LEU A 362 -14.32 -16.55 -0.74
C LEU A 362 -14.98 -17.92 -0.96
N GLU A 363 -14.55 -18.97 -0.25
CA GLU A 363 -15.07 -20.34 -0.39
C GLU A 363 -16.20 -20.62 0.62
N LYS A 364 -17.20 -21.42 0.23
CA LYS A 364 -18.30 -21.84 1.14
C LYS A 364 -17.79 -22.73 2.28
N GLN A 365 -16.88 -23.65 1.96
CA GLN A 365 -16.29 -24.61 2.90
C GLN A 365 -14.76 -24.63 2.71
N PRO A 366 -14.03 -23.68 3.29
CA PRO A 366 -12.58 -23.66 3.16
C PRO A 366 -11.98 -24.88 3.85
N ILE A 367 -11.12 -25.61 3.13
CA ILE A 367 -10.42 -26.81 3.64
C ILE A 367 -9.55 -26.46 4.86
N VAL A 368 -9.02 -25.24 4.88
CA VAL A 368 -8.18 -24.71 5.94
C VAL A 368 -8.75 -23.38 6.43
N ARG A 369 -9.04 -23.25 7.73
CA ARG A 369 -9.52 -22.01 8.35
C ARG A 369 -8.40 -20.99 8.65
N VAL A 370 -7.23 -21.17 8.04
CA VAL A 370 -6.08 -20.28 8.23
C VAL A 370 -6.37 -18.96 7.52
N GLY A 371 -6.28 -17.85 8.27
CA GLY A 371 -6.53 -16.51 7.71
C GLY A 371 -7.95 -15.98 7.87
N ILE A 372 -8.85 -16.72 8.54
CA ILE A 372 -10.16 -16.15 8.94
C ILE A 372 -9.92 -15.12 10.04
N LEU A 373 -10.26 -13.88 9.73
CA LEU A 373 -10.13 -12.74 10.62
C LEU A 373 -11.34 -12.67 11.57
N PRO A 374 -11.19 -12.13 12.80
CA PRO A 374 -12.29 -12.04 13.76
C PRO A 374 -13.49 -11.28 13.20
N GLU A 375 -14.65 -11.90 13.28
CA GLU A 375 -15.88 -11.39 12.66
C GLU A 375 -16.38 -10.08 13.29
N GLU A 376 -16.13 -9.94 14.58
CA GLU A 376 -16.47 -8.76 15.37
C GLU A 376 -15.82 -7.47 14.83
N ASP A 377 -14.63 -7.56 14.22
CA ASP A 377 -13.92 -6.40 13.67
C ASP A 377 -14.42 -5.97 12.27
N PHE A 378 -15.24 -6.79 11.61
CA PHE A 378 -15.86 -6.46 10.32
C PHE A 378 -17.12 -5.61 10.43
N GLN A 379 -17.62 -5.35 11.65
CA GLN A 379 -18.91 -4.68 11.85
C GLN A 379 -19.04 -3.35 11.08
N LEU A 380 -18.03 -2.47 11.17
CA LEU A 380 -18.06 -1.20 10.44
C LEU A 380 -18.05 -1.43 8.92
N LEU A 381 -17.16 -2.30 8.42
CA LEU A 381 -17.04 -2.59 6.99
C LEU A 381 -18.36 -3.15 6.42
N ARG A 382 -19.03 -4.02 7.17
CA ARG A 382 -20.36 -4.55 6.82
C ARG A 382 -21.43 -3.46 6.83
N GLY A 383 -21.40 -2.57 7.82
CA GLY A 383 -22.32 -1.43 7.88
C GLY A 383 -22.16 -0.50 6.67
N ILE A 384 -20.92 -0.17 6.30
CA ILE A 384 -20.60 0.60 5.09
C ILE A 384 -21.11 -0.14 3.85
N ASN A 385 -20.80 -1.43 3.73
CA ASN A 385 -21.22 -2.27 2.62
C ASN A 385 -22.75 -2.25 2.44
N GLN A 386 -23.49 -2.52 3.51
CA GLN A 386 -24.95 -2.54 3.50
C GLN A 386 -25.53 -1.15 3.17
N GLY A 387 -24.94 -0.08 3.70
CA GLY A 387 -25.36 1.29 3.38
C GLY A 387 -25.19 1.61 1.89
N LEU A 388 -24.01 1.32 1.32
CA LEU A 388 -23.73 1.57 -0.09
C LEU A 388 -24.60 0.72 -1.02
N GLN A 389 -24.88 -0.53 -0.66
CA GLN A 389 -25.77 -1.41 -1.42
C GLN A 389 -27.23 -0.93 -1.37
N LYS A 390 -27.73 -0.51 -0.20
CA LYS A 390 -29.09 0.03 -0.06
C LYS A 390 -29.35 1.26 -0.93
N VAL A 391 -28.31 2.08 -1.14
CA VAL A 391 -28.38 3.29 -1.99
C VAL A 391 -28.04 2.98 -3.46
N GLY A 392 -27.69 1.73 -3.80
CA GLY A 392 -27.37 1.32 -5.17
C GLY A 392 -26.02 1.84 -5.69
N ILE A 393 -25.14 2.32 -4.80
CA ILE A 393 -23.83 2.87 -5.19
C ILE A 393 -22.88 1.75 -5.57
N VAL A 394 -22.90 0.62 -4.87
CA VAL A 394 -22.02 -0.53 -5.13
C VAL A 394 -22.85 -1.77 -5.44
N PRO A 395 -22.38 -2.66 -6.34
CA PRO A 395 -23.06 -3.92 -6.59
C PRO A 395 -23.11 -4.80 -5.34
N PRO A 396 -24.11 -5.70 -5.23
CA PRO A 396 -24.20 -6.64 -4.13
C PRO A 396 -22.99 -7.60 -4.14
N ALA A 397 -22.67 -8.14 -2.96
CA ALA A 397 -21.71 -9.23 -2.88
C ALA A 397 -22.30 -10.47 -3.57
N GLN A 398 -21.45 -11.22 -4.29
CA GLN A 398 -21.85 -12.49 -4.88
C GLN A 398 -21.72 -13.62 -3.85
N GLU A 399 -22.39 -14.75 -4.10
CA GLU A 399 -22.21 -15.93 -3.25
C GLU A 399 -20.76 -16.41 -3.28
N LYS A 400 -20.29 -16.87 -2.11
CA LYS A 400 -19.05 -17.63 -2.02
C LYS A 400 -19.11 -18.84 -2.95
N VAL A 401 -17.96 -19.27 -3.47
CA VAL A 401 -17.85 -20.43 -4.37
C VAL A 401 -17.81 -21.72 -3.58
#